data_AF-K1TZ76-F1
#
_entry.id   AF-K1TZ76-F1
#
_cell.length_a   1.000
_cell.length_b   1.000
_cell.length_c   1.000
_cell.angle_alpha   90.00
_cell.angle_beta   90.00
_cell.angle_gamma   90.00
#
_symmetry.space_group_name_H-M   'P 1'
#
loop_
_entity.id
_entity.type
_entity.pdbx_description
1 polymer ?
#
loop_
_entity_poly.entity_id
_entity_poly.type
_entity_poly.pdbx_seq_one_letter_code
_entity_poly.pdbx_strand_id
1 'polypeptide(L)'
;MRAYYWIDVLDFFKTYDETFGPGFRFQPEQILVETNINMLLQNKLDGMRKHFSDKDIRKEVLENMIRQLTKDSFLEQENEKTNTYKVMSAWHYLERLIESINIYDETEDEKPE
;
A
#
# COMPACT_ATOMS: atom_id res chain seq x y z
N MET A 1 -3.87 -14.78 -5.37
CA MET A 1 -2.60 -14.03 -5.46
C MET A 1 -2.79 -12.52 -5.53
N ARG A 2 -3.73 -11.95 -6.32
CA ARG A 2 -3.95 -10.49 -6.37
C ARG A 2 -4.45 -9.84 -5.07
N ALA A 3 -5.18 -10.57 -4.22
CA ALA A 3 -5.67 -10.02 -2.95
C ALA A 3 -4.54 -9.65 -1.97
N TYR A 4 -3.46 -10.46 -1.91
CA TYR A 4 -2.31 -10.18 -1.03
C TYR A 4 -1.59 -8.88 -1.41
N TYR A 5 -1.49 -8.56 -2.71
CA TYR A 5 -0.93 -7.29 -3.17
C TYR A 5 -1.67 -6.09 -2.57
N TRP A 6 -3.01 -6.11 -2.66
CA TRP A 6 -3.85 -5.03 -2.17
C TRP A 6 -3.76 -4.85 -0.66
N ILE A 7 -3.68 -5.95 0.09
CA ILE A 7 -3.45 -5.94 1.53
C ILE A 7 -2.09 -5.30 1.84
N ASP A 8 -1.02 -5.75 1.18
CA ASP A 8 0.33 -5.21 1.40
C ASP A 8 0.42 -3.72 1.05
N VAL A 9 -0.26 -3.28 -0.02
CA VAL A 9 -0.36 -1.86 -0.39
C VAL A 9 -1.05 -1.05 0.69
N LEU A 10 -2.24 -1.46 1.14
CA LEU A 10 -2.98 -0.73 2.17
C LEU A 10 -2.18 -0.65 3.46
N ASP A 11 -1.60 -1.78 3.88
CA ASP A 11 -0.78 -1.89 5.08
C ASP A 11 0.47 -0.99 5.01
N PHE A 12 1.16 -0.95 3.87
CA PHE A 12 2.29 -0.05 3.65
C PHE A 12 1.91 1.42 3.82
N PHE A 13 0.84 1.88 3.15
CA PHE A 13 0.44 3.29 3.20
C PHE A 13 -0.16 3.69 4.57
N LYS A 14 -0.91 2.81 5.23
CA LYS A 14 -1.40 3.04 6.60
C LYS A 14 -0.28 3.04 7.64
N THR A 15 0.79 2.27 7.41
CA THR A 15 2.01 2.33 8.24
C THR A 15 2.77 3.63 8.06
N TYR A 16 2.79 4.18 6.84
CA TYR A 16 3.38 5.49 6.57
C TYR A 16 2.60 6.60 7.26
N ASP A 17 1.27 6.59 7.13
CA ASP A 17 0.37 7.51 7.82
C ASP A 17 -1.01 6.84 8.01
N GLU A 18 -1.47 6.70 9.26
CA GLU A 18 -2.75 6.05 9.57
C GLU A 18 -3.94 6.77 8.91
N THR A 19 -3.81 8.07 8.65
CA THR A 19 -4.82 8.90 7.98
C THR A 19 -4.77 8.80 6.45
N PHE A 20 -3.87 7.99 5.89
CA PHE A 20 -3.75 7.80 4.45
C PHE A 20 -5.06 7.24 3.86
N GLY A 21 -5.76 8.06 3.09
CA GLY A 21 -7.07 7.78 2.52
C GLY A 21 -7.55 8.94 1.64
N PRO A 22 -8.78 8.91 1.12
CA PRO A 22 -9.24 9.90 0.15
C PRO A 22 -9.05 11.35 0.58
N GLY A 23 -8.43 12.15 -0.30
CA GLY A 23 -8.08 13.54 -0.04
C GLY A 23 -6.69 13.76 0.58
N PHE A 24 -6.03 12.70 1.07
CA PHE A 24 -4.64 12.75 1.51
C PHE A 24 -3.73 13.11 0.34
N ARG A 25 -2.69 13.91 0.62
CA ARG A 25 -1.69 14.33 -0.37
C ARG A 25 -0.31 13.96 0.09
N PHE A 26 0.50 13.46 -0.83
CA PHE A 26 1.86 13.05 -0.52
C PHE A 26 2.80 13.28 -1.69
N GLN A 27 4.10 13.31 -1.38
CA GLN A 27 5.17 13.25 -2.35
C GLN A 27 5.94 11.94 -2.17
N PRO A 28 6.28 11.22 -3.25
CA PRO A 28 7.00 9.95 -3.14
C PRO A 28 8.34 10.08 -2.40
N GLU A 29 9.02 11.22 -2.57
CA GLU A 29 10.28 11.51 -1.89
C GLU A 29 10.13 11.54 -0.37
N GLN A 30 9.02 12.10 0.15
CA GLN A 30 8.77 12.13 1.60
C GLN A 30 8.57 10.72 2.16
N ILE A 31 7.88 9.85 1.42
CA ILE A 31 7.74 8.43 1.79
C ILE A 31 9.11 7.75 1.83
N LEU A 32 9.98 7.99 0.84
CA LEU A 32 11.33 7.42 0.82
C LEU A 32 12.19 7.89 1.99
N VAL A 33 12.10 9.18 2.35
CA VAL A 33 12.80 9.72 3.53
C VAL A 33 12.32 9.04 4.80
N GLU A 34 11.00 8.93 5.02
CA GLU A 34 10.46 8.24 6.19
C GLU A 34 10.83 6.75 6.22
N THR A 35 10.90 6.11 5.06
CA THR A 35 11.32 4.71 4.92
C THR A 35 12.77 4.49 5.34
N ASN A 36 13.63 5.52 5.27
CA ASN A 36 15.02 5.40 5.74
C ASN A 36 15.15 5.49 7.26
N ILE A 37 14.13 6.02 7.95
CA ILE A 37 14.15 6.25 9.40
C ILE A 37 13.32 5.19 10.12
N ASN A 38 12.16 4.84 9.56
CA ASN A 38 11.24 3.87 10.13
C ASN A 38 11.53 2.46 9.60
N MET A 39 12.14 1.62 10.45
CA MET A 39 12.46 0.23 10.12
C MET A 39 11.23 -0.60 9.72
N LEU A 40 10.06 -0.37 10.32
CA LEU A 40 8.84 -1.11 9.97
C LEU A 40 8.40 -0.76 8.56
N LEU A 41 8.39 0.53 8.21
CA LEU A 41 8.04 1.00 6.87
C LEU A 41 9.06 0.50 5.83
N GLN A 42 10.35 0.48 6.20
CA GLN A 42 11.42 -0.08 5.38
C GLN A 42 11.18 -1.55 5.05
N ASN A 43 10.91 -2.37 6.06
CA ASN A 43 10.65 -3.80 5.90
C ASN A 43 9.43 -4.05 5.01
N LYS A 44 8.36 -3.25 5.17
CA LYS A 44 7.17 -3.35 4.30
C LYS A 44 7.52 -3.02 2.85
N LEU A 45 8.28 -1.95 2.58
CA LEU A 45 8.69 -1.63 1.21
C LEU A 45 9.62 -2.66 0.59
N ASP A 46 10.53 -3.25 1.35
CA ASP A 46 11.37 -4.35 0.86
C ASP A 46 10.53 -5.60 0.56
N GLY A 47 9.52 -5.88 1.38
CA GLY A 47 8.53 -6.94 1.14
C GLY A 47 7.70 -6.73 -0.13
N MET A 48 7.53 -5.49 -0.60
CA MET A 48 6.80 -5.19 -1.84
C MET A 48 7.51 -5.65 -3.11
N ARG A 49 8.83 -5.93 -3.07
CA ARG A 49 9.59 -6.42 -4.24
C ARG A 49 9.00 -7.68 -4.86
N LYS A 50 8.39 -8.54 -4.05
CA LYS A 50 7.72 -9.78 -4.49
C LYS A 50 6.58 -9.55 -5.50
N HIS A 51 6.05 -8.33 -5.57
CA HIS A 51 4.97 -7.95 -6.50
C HIS A 51 5.50 -7.27 -7.77
N PHE A 52 6.78 -6.93 -7.82
CA PHE A 52 7.44 -6.28 -8.94
C PHE A 52 8.63 -7.12 -9.39
N SER A 53 9.86 -6.68 -9.08
CA SER A 53 11.09 -7.38 -9.38
C SER A 53 12.02 -7.35 -8.16
N ASP A 54 12.66 -8.48 -7.87
CA ASP A 54 13.62 -8.59 -6.75
C ASP A 54 14.87 -7.72 -6.94
N LYS A 55 15.14 -7.29 -8.18
CA LYS A 55 16.28 -6.42 -8.52
C LYS A 55 15.98 -4.95 -8.30
N ASP A 56 14.71 -4.58 -8.15
CA ASP A 56 14.29 -3.19 -8.04
C ASP A 56 14.80 -2.60 -6.72
N ILE A 57 15.38 -1.41 -6.79
CA ILE A 57 15.68 -0.64 -5.58
C ILE A 57 14.40 -0.06 -5.01
N ARG A 58 14.39 0.26 -3.70
CA ARG A 58 13.20 0.78 -2.99
C ARG A 58 12.49 1.93 -3.70
N LYS A 59 13.27 2.84 -4.32
CA LYS A 59 12.72 3.94 -5.14
C LYS A 59 11.90 3.42 -6.31
N GLU A 60 12.44 2.48 -7.08
CA GLU A 60 11.75 1.89 -8.23
C GLU A 60 10.50 1.10 -7.80
N VAL A 61 10.58 0.37 -6.69
CA VAL A 61 9.43 -0.33 -6.08
C VAL A 61 8.30 0.65 -5.75
N LEU A 62 8.61 1.73 -5.03
CA LEU A 62 7.62 2.76 -4.68
C LEU A 62 7.03 3.42 -5.93
N GLU A 63 7.88 3.79 -6.89
CA GLU A 63 7.41 4.40 -8.13
C GLU A 63 6.54 3.46 -8.97
N ASN A 64 6.89 2.17 -9.05
CA ASN A 64 6.09 1.15 -9.73
C ASN A 64 4.71 1.00 -9.08
N MET A 65 4.67 0.98 -7.74
CA MET A 65 3.42 0.95 -6.99
C MET A 65 2.56 2.20 -7.25
N ILE A 66 3.14 3.40 -7.18
CA ILE A 66 2.41 4.64 -7.45
C ILE A 66 1.91 4.69 -8.90
N ARG A 67 2.71 4.25 -9.87
CA ARG A 67 2.30 4.13 -11.27
C ARG A 67 1.10 3.19 -11.43
N GLN A 68 1.12 2.04 -10.76
CA GLN A 68 0.02 1.08 -10.81
C GLN A 68 -1.25 1.67 -10.17
N LEU A 69 -1.14 2.27 -8.98
CA LEU A 69 -2.26 2.90 -8.29
C LEU A 69 -2.86 4.08 -9.06
N THR A 70 -2.04 4.82 -9.80
CA THR A 70 -2.51 5.89 -10.70
C THR A 70 -3.29 5.31 -11.88
N LYS A 71 -2.79 4.21 -12.50
CA LYS A 71 -3.51 3.51 -13.58
C LYS A 71 -4.86 2.97 -13.12
N ASP A 72 -4.91 2.45 -11.90
CA ASP A 72 -6.12 1.89 -11.30
C ASP A 72 -7.05 2.96 -10.70
N SER A 73 -6.76 4.25 -10.92
CA SER A 73 -7.55 5.41 -10.47
C SER A 73 -7.66 5.58 -8.94
N PHE A 74 -6.75 4.95 -8.18
CA PHE A 74 -6.63 5.16 -6.74
C PHE A 74 -5.87 6.44 -6.39
N LEU A 75 -4.99 6.90 -7.28
CA LEU A 75 -4.20 8.11 -7.14
C LEU A 75 -4.37 9.01 -8.36
N GLU A 76 -4.25 10.32 -8.15
CA GLU A 76 -4.15 11.32 -9.20
C GLU A 76 -2.91 12.19 -8.94
N GLN A 77 -2.11 12.45 -9.98
CA GLN A 77 -1.00 13.39 -9.88
C GLN A 77 -1.55 14.82 -9.95
N GLU A 78 -1.80 15.42 -8.79
CA GLU A 78 -2.42 16.75 -8.68
C GLU A 78 -1.45 17.87 -9.10
N ASN A 79 -0.15 17.68 -8.88
CA ASN A 79 0.87 18.66 -9.26
C ASN A 79 2.15 17.98 -9.77
N GLU A 80 2.39 18.11 -11.07
CA GLU A 80 3.58 17.56 -11.74
C GLU A 80 4.89 18.23 -11.26
N LYS A 81 4.88 19.54 -11.01
CA LYS A 81 6.09 20.30 -10.63
C LYS A 81 6.65 19.85 -9.28
N THR A 82 5.77 19.55 -8.34
CA THR A 82 6.13 19.09 -6.99
C THR A 82 5.99 17.59 -6.83
N ASN A 83 5.67 16.87 -7.92
CA ASN A 83 5.40 15.43 -7.93
C ASN A 83 4.44 15.00 -6.81
N THR A 84 3.37 15.77 -6.61
CA THR A 84 2.40 15.56 -5.53
C THR A 84 1.22 14.78 -6.04
N TYR A 85 0.89 13.71 -5.31
CA TYR A 85 -0.25 12.83 -5.59
C TYR A 85 -1.34 13.05 -4.56
N LYS A 86 -2.58 12.92 -5.01
CA LYS A 86 -3.77 12.92 -4.18
C LYS A 86 -4.41 11.54 -4.21
N VAL A 87 -4.82 11.05 -3.05
CA VAL A 87 -5.58 9.81 -2.93
C VAL A 87 -7.04 10.06 -3.32
N MET A 88 -7.55 9.24 -4.23
CA MET A 88 -8.88 9.37 -4.82
C MET A 88 -9.93 8.59 -4.04
N SER A 89 -11.20 8.95 -4.23
CA SER A 89 -12.33 8.29 -3.54
C SER A 89 -12.43 6.79 -3.83
N ALA A 90 -11.86 6.32 -4.95
CA ALA A 90 -11.79 4.90 -5.26
C ALA A 90 -11.08 4.07 -4.18
N TRP A 91 -10.18 4.69 -3.41
CA TRP A 91 -9.47 4.06 -2.30
C TRP A 91 -10.42 3.47 -1.24
N HIS A 92 -11.59 4.08 -1.01
CA HIS A 92 -12.57 3.53 -0.07
C HIS A 92 -13.07 2.13 -0.47
N TYR A 93 -13.13 1.82 -1.77
CA TYR A 93 -13.51 0.47 -2.20
C TYR A 93 -12.44 -0.55 -1.87
N LEU A 94 -11.16 -0.15 -1.91
CA LEU A 94 -10.03 -0.99 -1.51
C LEU A 94 -10.07 -1.27 -0.01
N GLU A 95 -10.26 -0.24 0.81
CA GLU A 95 -10.40 -0.36 2.27
C GLU A 95 -11.53 -1.32 2.63
N ARG A 96 -12.73 -1.10 2.09
CA ARG A 96 -13.90 -1.97 2.34
C ARG A 96 -13.70 -3.40 1.87
N LEU A 97 -13.01 -3.61 0.75
CA LEU A 97 -12.73 -4.95 0.23
C LEU A 97 -11.81 -5.71 1.20
N ILE A 98 -10.79 -5.04 1.74
CA ILE A 98 -9.86 -5.65 2.70
C ILE A 98 -10.55 -5.90 4.05
N GLU A 99 -11.35 -4.95 4.54
CA GLU A 99 -12.16 -5.10 5.76
C GLU A 99 -13.17 -6.25 5.66
N SER A 100 -13.65 -6.57 4.45
CA SER A 100 -14.60 -7.67 4.23
C SER A 100 -13.95 -9.07 4.25
N ILE A 101 -12.63 -9.16 4.37
CA ILE A 101 -11.93 -10.44 4.47
C ILE A 101 -12.19 -11.00 5.87
N ASN A 102 -13.15 -11.92 5.97
CA ASN A 102 -13.34 -12.73 7.16
C ASN A 102 -12.11 -13.62 7.36
N ILE A 103 -11.32 -13.31 8.39
CA ILE A 103 -10.31 -14.24 8.88
C ILE A 103 -11.06 -15.25 9.73
N TYR A 104 -11.33 -16.43 9.17
CA TYR A 104 -11.78 -17.56 9.97
C TYR A 104 -10.58 -18.00 10.80
N ASP A 105 -10.65 -17.87 12.12
CA ASP A 105 -9.74 -18.58 13.00
C ASP A 105 -10.01 -20.08 12.79
N GLU A 106 -9.02 -20.81 12.26
CA GLU A 106 -9.04 -22.28 12.15
C GLU A 106 -8.92 -22.94 13.55
N THR A 107 -9.65 -22.44 14.56
CA THR A 107 -9.68 -23.00 15.93
C THR A 107 -11.03 -23.63 16.29
N GLU A 108 -11.80 -24.10 15.31
CA GLU A 108 -12.96 -24.98 15.53
C GLU A 108 -12.85 -26.25 14.70
N ASP A 109 -11.81 -27.04 14.95
CA ASP A 109 -11.78 -28.47 14.59
C ASP A 109 -11.49 -29.32 15.86
N GLU A 110 -12.11 -28.95 16.99
CA GLU A 110 -12.37 -29.92 18.05
C GLU A 110 -13.64 -30.69 17.69
N LYS A 111 -13.50 -31.78 16.94
CA LYS A 111 -14.52 -32.83 16.94
C LYS A 111 -14.47 -33.57 18.28
N PRO A 112 -15.53 -33.58 19.09
CA PRO A 112 -15.66 -34.56 20.16
C PRO A 112 -16.24 -35.85 19.57
N GLU A 113 -15.42 -36.88 19.44
CA GLU A 113 -15.85 -38.30 19.48
C GLU A 113 -14.94 -39.09 20.42
#